data_AF-A0AAN8K9B8-F1
#
_entry.id   AF-A0AAN8K9B8-F1
#
_cell.length_a   1.000
_cell.length_b   1.000
_cell.length_c   1.000
_cell.angle_alpha   90.00
_cell.angle_beta   90.00
_cell.angle_gamma   90.00
#
_symmetry.space_group_name_H-M   'P 1'
#
loop_
_entity.id
_entity.type
_entity.pdbx_description
1 polymer ?
#
loop_
_entity_poly.entity_id
_entity_poly.type
_entity_poly.pdbx_seq_one_letter_code
_entity_poly.pdbx_strand_id
1 'polypeptide(L)'
;MLCDNFYIQNIFFTFSLQFDSTPLCALPKESRLCITLIGLKYPQNNNQDPTNKITRTLGGATIQLFSQRSHLVQGNQLVPLQMGVKADHLMPSCKTLLSDSVLLQVNLPDFDKTIFFPAPNVKKTSDKRPFDALHPEIQDTVLNVLEKESSSV
;
A
#
# COMPACT_ATOMS: atom_id res chain seq x y z
N MET A 1 8.29 -24.27 -17.12
CA MET A 1 8.21 -25.03 -15.84
C MET A 1 7.17 -24.31 -14.95
N LEU A 2 5.96 -24.11 -15.48
CA LEU A 2 4.76 -24.89 -15.13
C LEU A 2 4.66 -25.09 -13.61
N CYS A 3 4.07 -24.11 -12.94
CA CYS A 3 3.68 -24.25 -11.54
C CYS A 3 2.54 -25.26 -11.47
N ASP A 4 2.75 -26.31 -10.70
CA ASP A 4 1.80 -27.37 -10.44
C ASP A 4 0.43 -26.82 -10.05
N ASN A 5 -0.58 -27.45 -10.64
CA ASN A 5 -2.02 -27.21 -10.55
C ASN A 5 -2.51 -26.94 -9.12
N PHE A 6 -2.56 -25.68 -8.71
CA PHE A 6 -3.36 -25.23 -7.57
C PHE A 6 -4.76 -24.87 -8.07
N TYR A 7 -5.66 -25.87 -8.14
CA TYR A 7 -7.10 -25.62 -8.26
C TYR A 7 -7.65 -25.22 -6.89
N ILE A 8 -7.39 -23.99 -6.46
CA ILE A 8 -8.13 -23.42 -5.34
C ILE A 8 -9.33 -22.71 -5.92
N GLN A 9 -10.51 -23.30 -5.71
CA GLN A 9 -11.73 -22.76 -6.31
C GLN A 9 -12.21 -21.50 -5.60
N ASN A 10 -12.05 -21.40 -4.27
CA ASN A 10 -12.29 -20.20 -3.45
C ASN A 10 -11.54 -20.29 -2.11
N ILE A 11 -10.92 -19.20 -1.66
CA ILE A 11 -10.38 -19.06 -0.29
C ILE A 11 -11.18 -17.96 0.42
N PHE A 12 -11.68 -18.27 1.61
CA PHE A 12 -12.42 -17.31 2.42
C PHE A 12 -11.63 -16.94 3.66
N PHE A 13 -11.46 -15.64 3.87
CA PHE A 13 -10.94 -15.07 5.10
C PHE A 13 -12.04 -14.21 5.72
N THR A 14 -12.45 -14.51 6.95
CA THR A 14 -13.57 -13.84 7.63
C THR A 14 -13.10 -12.95 8.78
N PHE A 15 -11.84 -12.48 8.75
CA PHE A 15 -11.28 -11.60 9.78
C PHE A 15 -11.16 -10.16 9.29
N SER A 16 -11.18 -9.22 10.23
CA SER A 16 -10.90 -7.81 9.96
C SER A 16 -9.44 -7.51 10.28
N LEU A 17 -8.81 -6.69 9.43
CA LEU A 17 -7.48 -6.14 9.68
C LEU A 17 -7.62 -4.73 10.24
N GLN A 18 -7.01 -4.49 11.39
CA GLN A 18 -6.98 -3.18 12.04
C GLN A 18 -5.54 -2.67 12.09
N PHE A 19 -5.36 -1.40 11.72
CA PHE A 19 -4.06 -0.71 11.75
C PHE A 19 -4.08 0.32 12.88
N ASP A 20 -3.51 -0.03 14.04
CA ASP A 20 -3.63 0.79 15.25
C ASP A 20 -2.77 2.07 15.20
N SER A 21 -1.71 2.08 14.40
CA SER A 21 -0.76 3.20 14.34
C SER A 21 -1.20 4.35 13.44
N THR A 22 -2.21 4.15 12.58
CA THR A 22 -2.53 5.10 11.51
C THR A 22 -4.04 5.34 11.44
N PRO A 23 -4.57 6.40 12.09
CA PRO A 23 -5.98 6.74 11.98
C PRO A 23 -6.32 7.23 10.57
N LEU A 24 -7.58 7.05 10.15
CA LEU A 24 -8.07 7.42 8.82
C LEU A 24 -7.76 8.90 8.46
N CYS A 25 -7.90 9.81 9.43
CA CYS A 25 -7.66 11.25 9.24
C CYS A 25 -6.18 11.62 9.03
N ALA A 26 -5.24 10.72 9.36
CA ALA A 26 -3.81 10.92 9.14
C ALA A 26 -3.32 10.31 7.83
N LEU A 27 -4.18 9.61 7.08
CA LEU A 27 -3.81 9.02 5.81
C LEU A 27 -3.53 10.12 4.76
N PRO A 28 -2.36 10.10 4.10
CA PRO A 28 -2.11 10.92 2.92
C PRO A 28 -3.09 10.59 1.78
N LYS A 29 -3.29 11.52 0.85
CA LYS A 29 -4.14 11.31 -0.33
C LYS A 29 -3.65 10.15 -1.19
N GLU A 30 -2.34 9.97 -1.25
CA GLU A 30 -1.67 8.95 -2.05
C GLU A 30 -1.64 7.57 -1.35
N SER A 31 -2.30 7.42 -0.19
CA SER A 31 -2.30 6.16 0.57
C SER A 31 -2.77 4.96 -0.25
N ARG A 32 -2.05 3.84 -0.08
CA ARG A 32 -2.29 2.57 -0.78
C ARG A 32 -2.34 1.43 0.21
N LEU A 33 -3.27 0.51 -0.01
CA LEU A 33 -3.33 -0.77 0.69
C LEU A 33 -2.68 -1.85 -0.19
N CYS A 34 -1.50 -2.32 0.22
CA CYS A 34 -0.74 -3.34 -0.49
C CYS A 34 -0.93 -4.71 0.20
N ILE A 35 -1.43 -5.70 -0.53
CA ILE A 35 -1.77 -7.02 0.00
C ILE A 35 -1.02 -8.08 -0.78
N THR A 36 -0.25 -8.91 -0.08
CA THR A 36 0.44 -10.08 -0.67
C THR A 36 -0.15 -11.36 -0.11
N LEU A 37 -0.63 -12.23 -1.00
CA LEU A 37 -1.01 -13.59 -0.66
C LEU A 37 0.25 -14.47 -0.59
N ILE A 38 0.47 -15.10 0.57
CA ILE A 38 1.61 -15.97 0.83
C ILE A 38 1.12 -17.40 1.07
N GLY A 39 1.71 -18.34 0.35
CA GLY A 39 1.55 -19.77 0.60
C GLY A 39 2.58 -20.25 1.61
N LEU A 40 2.12 -21.06 2.56
CA LEU A 40 2.98 -21.72 3.55
C LEU A 40 3.09 -23.20 3.19
N LYS A 41 4.31 -23.68 2.95
CA LYS A 41 4.57 -25.12 2.80
C LYS A 41 5.22 -25.65 4.07
N TYR A 42 4.57 -26.62 4.69
CA TYR A 42 5.11 -27.35 5.82
C TYR A 42 5.99 -28.50 5.30
N PRO A 43 7.25 -28.65 5.78
CA PRO A 43 8.07 -29.79 5.43
C PRO A 43 7.43 -31.08 5.98
N GLN A 44 7.37 -32.13 5.16
CA GLN A 44 6.74 -33.40 5.53
C GLN A 44 7.63 -34.32 6.41
N ASN A 45 8.81 -33.84 6.85
CA ASN A 45 9.72 -34.63 7.67
C ASN A 45 9.51 -34.35 9.16
N ASN A 46 9.08 -35.38 9.90
CA ASN A 46 8.78 -35.36 11.34
C ASN A 46 9.95 -34.99 12.28
N ASN A 47 11.16 -34.75 11.76
CA ASN A 47 12.37 -34.47 12.55
C ASN A 47 12.97 -33.08 12.32
N GLN A 48 12.25 -32.16 11.67
CA GLN A 48 12.73 -30.78 11.47
C GLN A 48 11.94 -29.79 12.32
N ASP A 49 12.67 -28.83 12.89
CA ASP A 49 12.11 -27.76 13.71
C ASP A 49 10.91 -27.07 13.04
N PRO A 50 9.83 -26.77 13.80
CA PRO A 50 8.63 -26.09 13.29
C PRO A 50 8.89 -24.66 12.76
N THR A 51 10.12 -24.17 12.86
CA THR A 51 10.58 -22.86 12.40
C THR A 51 10.94 -22.81 10.91
N ASN A 52 11.16 -23.96 10.24
CA ASN A 52 11.51 -24.02 8.82
C ASN A 52 10.28 -23.97 7.88
N LYS A 53 9.41 -22.97 8.06
CA LYS A 53 8.28 -22.74 7.15
C LYS A 53 8.78 -22.13 5.84
N ILE A 54 8.59 -22.84 4.73
CA ILE A 54 8.89 -22.28 3.40
C ILE A 54 7.72 -21.38 2.99
N THR A 55 7.95 -20.07 2.98
CA THR A 55 7.00 -19.07 2.49
C THR A 55 7.20 -18.86 0.99
N ARG A 56 6.12 -18.91 0.21
CA ARG A 56 6.13 -18.59 -1.23
C ARG A 56 5.10 -17.53 -1.53
N THR A 57 5.51 -16.47 -2.24
CA THR A 57 4.56 -15.48 -2.76
C THR A 57 3.67 -16.10 -3.83
N LEU A 58 2.35 -16.02 -3.61
CA LEU A 58 1.36 -16.51 -4.57
C LEU A 58 0.87 -15.38 -5.48
N GLY A 59 0.70 -14.18 -4.92
CA GLY A 59 0.40 -12.99 -5.71
C GLY A 59 0.22 -11.73 -4.87
N GLY A 60 0.17 -10.59 -5.54
CA GLY A 60 0.09 -9.27 -4.91
C GLY A 60 -0.95 -8.38 -5.56
N ALA A 61 -1.58 -7.52 -4.78
CA ALA A 61 -2.46 -6.46 -5.25
C ALA A 61 -2.25 -5.18 -4.44
N THR A 62 -2.52 -4.05 -5.08
CA THR A 62 -2.41 -2.72 -4.47
C THR A 62 -3.69 -1.96 -4.75
N ILE A 63 -4.32 -1.41 -3.72
CA ILE A 63 -5.57 -0.64 -3.82
C ILE A 63 -5.25 0.81 -3.44
N GLN A 64 -5.59 1.76 -4.30
CA GLN A 64 -5.52 3.18 -3.94
C GLN A 64 -6.71 3.52 -3.02
N LEU A 65 -6.44 4.04 -1.82
CA LEU A 65 -7.50 4.32 -0.85
C LEU A 65 -8.31 5.57 -1.18
N PHE A 66 -7.72 6.53 -1.90
CA PHE A 66 -8.43 7.71 -2.41
C PHE A 66 -8.43 7.73 -3.93
N SER A 67 -9.61 7.81 -4.53
CA SER A 67 -9.78 7.95 -5.98
C SER A 67 -9.17 9.25 -6.53
N GLN A 68 -9.06 9.35 -7.86
CA GLN A 68 -8.59 10.58 -8.53
C GLN A 68 -9.43 11.81 -8.17
N ARG A 69 -10.74 11.62 -7.90
CA ARG A 69 -11.67 12.66 -7.45
C ARG A 69 -11.58 12.93 -5.94
N SER A 70 -10.59 12.37 -5.26
CA SER A 70 -10.35 12.53 -3.83
C SER A 70 -11.41 11.88 -2.93
N HIS A 71 -12.23 10.96 -3.45
CA HIS A 71 -13.15 10.18 -2.62
C HIS A 71 -12.42 9.00 -1.98
N LEU A 72 -12.67 8.75 -0.70
CA LEU A 72 -12.28 7.51 -0.03
C LEU A 72 -13.01 6.34 -0.71
N VAL A 73 -12.26 5.29 -1.04
CA VAL A 73 -12.82 4.04 -1.55
C VAL A 73 -13.42 3.27 -0.37
N GLN A 74 -14.68 2.88 -0.48
CA GLN A 74 -15.48 2.25 0.58
C GLN A 74 -16.16 0.98 0.05
N GLY A 75 -16.56 0.09 0.96
CA GLY A 75 -17.33 -1.11 0.63
C GLY A 75 -16.54 -2.20 -0.10
N ASN A 76 -17.26 -3.06 -0.83
CA ASN A 76 -16.69 -4.24 -1.46
C ASN A 76 -15.86 -3.89 -2.70
N GLN A 77 -14.59 -4.28 -2.70
CA GLN A 77 -13.65 -4.09 -3.79
C GLN A 77 -13.21 -5.45 -4.32
N LEU A 78 -13.29 -5.62 -5.64
CA LEU A 78 -12.80 -6.82 -6.32
C LEU A 78 -11.55 -6.47 -7.10
N VAL A 79 -10.41 -7.06 -6.70
CA VAL A 79 -9.09 -6.65 -7.18
C VAL A 79 -8.36 -7.85 -7.78
N PRO A 80 -7.83 -7.76 -9.01
CA PRO A 80 -7.05 -8.85 -9.60
C PRO A 80 -5.69 -8.97 -8.90
N LEU A 81 -5.32 -10.20 -8.53
CA LEU A 81 -3.99 -10.51 -8.03
C LEU A 81 -2.99 -10.63 -9.19
N GLN A 82 -1.83 -9.99 -9.06
CA GLN A 82 -0.69 -10.29 -9.91
C GLN A 82 0.01 -11.54 -9.37
N MET A 83 -0.15 -12.66 -10.07
CA MET A 83 0.40 -13.94 -9.67
C MET A 83 1.93 -13.94 -9.67
N GLY A 84 2.52 -14.59 -8.66
CA GLY A 84 3.97 -14.77 -8.50
C GLY A 84 4.75 -13.52 -8.08
N VAL A 85 4.08 -12.37 -7.88
CA VAL A 85 4.73 -11.10 -7.54
C VAL A 85 4.24 -10.59 -6.19
N LYS A 86 5.13 -10.01 -5.39
CA LYS A 86 4.79 -9.37 -4.10
C LYS A 86 4.11 -8.03 -4.39
N ALA A 87 3.13 -7.65 -3.58
CA ALA A 87 2.54 -6.32 -3.70
C ALA A 87 3.60 -5.24 -3.46
N ASP A 88 3.58 -4.23 -4.32
CA ASP A 88 4.45 -3.06 -4.22
C ASP A 88 3.63 -1.77 -4.30
N HIS A 89 4.11 -0.74 -3.61
CA HIS A 89 3.51 0.59 -3.63
C HIS A 89 3.55 1.22 -5.02
N LEU A 90 4.44 0.80 -5.93
CA LEU A 90 4.47 1.27 -7.32
C LEU A 90 3.57 0.47 -8.27
N MET A 91 2.99 -0.65 -7.81
CA MET A 91 2.08 -1.42 -8.65
C MET A 91 0.87 -0.58 -9.08
N PRO A 92 0.40 -0.74 -10.33
CA PRO A 92 -0.81 -0.09 -10.79
C PRO A 92 -2.00 -0.59 -9.97
N SER A 93 -2.84 0.34 -9.49
CA SER A 93 -3.99 0.05 -8.63
C SER A 93 -5.18 -0.57 -9.36
N CYS A 94 -5.23 -0.44 -10.69
CA CYS A 94 -6.23 -1.06 -11.54
C CYS A 94 -5.53 -1.82 -12.67
N LYS A 95 -5.86 -3.10 -12.80
CA LYS A 95 -5.56 -3.88 -14.00
C LYS A 95 -6.86 -4.30 -14.65
N THR A 96 -6.83 -4.41 -15.98
CA THR A 96 -7.91 -5.01 -16.75
C THR A 96 -8.23 -6.39 -16.17
N LEU A 97 -9.50 -6.62 -15.83
CA LEU A 97 -9.98 -7.93 -15.42
C LEU A 97 -9.92 -8.85 -16.64
N LEU A 98 -9.01 -9.82 -16.60
CA LEU A 98 -8.97 -10.90 -17.58
C LEU A 98 -9.82 -12.06 -17.09
N SER A 99 -10.38 -12.84 -18.01
CA SER A 99 -11.30 -13.96 -17.71
C SER A 99 -10.68 -15.04 -16.81
N ASP A 100 -9.36 -15.12 -16.76
CA ASP A 100 -8.54 -16.06 -15.97
C ASP A 100 -7.88 -15.42 -14.75
N SER A 101 -8.25 -14.18 -14.40
CA SER A 101 -7.66 -13.48 -13.25
C SER A 101 -8.07 -14.11 -11.94
N VAL A 102 -7.10 -14.36 -11.06
CA VAL A 102 -7.37 -14.66 -9.65
C VAL A 102 -7.78 -13.38 -8.95
N LEU A 103 -8.97 -13.38 -8.34
CA LEU A 103 -9.55 -12.18 -7.73
C LEU A 103 -9.46 -12.24 -6.22
N LEU A 104 -9.14 -11.09 -5.61
CA LEU A 104 -9.23 -10.85 -4.19
C LEU A 104 -10.41 -9.92 -3.93
N GLN A 105 -11.37 -10.37 -3.13
CA GLN A 105 -12.39 -9.49 -2.59
C GLN A 105 -11.90 -8.88 -1.26
N VAL A 106 -11.93 -7.56 -1.17
CA VAL A 106 -11.61 -6.81 0.05
C VAL A 106 -12.82 -5.96 0.42
N ASN A 107 -13.27 -6.06 1.67
CA ASN A 107 -14.36 -5.23 2.17
C ASN A 107 -13.75 -4.07 2.96
N LEU A 108 -13.78 -2.87 2.39
CA LEU A 108 -13.33 -1.66 3.06
C LEU A 108 -14.44 -1.10 3.95
N PRO A 109 -14.10 -0.36 5.03
CA PRO A 109 -15.09 0.28 5.89
C PRO A 109 -16.04 1.16 5.08
N ASP A 110 -17.33 1.09 5.40
CA ASP A 110 -18.36 1.96 4.85
C ASP A 110 -18.91 2.87 5.94
N PHE A 111 -19.11 4.15 5.61
CA PHE A 111 -19.51 5.22 6.52
C PHE A 111 -20.89 5.79 6.18
N ASP A 112 -21.64 5.13 5.28
CA ASP A 112 -22.97 5.53 4.78
C ASP A 112 -23.00 6.92 4.14
N LYS A 113 -21.83 7.47 3.82
CA LYS A 113 -21.60 8.78 3.25
C LYS A 113 -20.35 8.73 2.38
N THR A 114 -20.29 9.62 1.39
CA THR A 114 -19.07 9.85 0.62
C THR A 114 -18.08 10.64 1.47
N ILE A 115 -16.93 10.05 1.75
CA ILE A 115 -15.82 10.72 2.45
C ILE A 115 -14.87 11.31 1.41
N PHE A 116 -14.48 12.57 1.60
CA PHE A 116 -13.59 13.30 0.70
C PHE A 116 -12.28 13.60 1.42
N PHE A 117 -11.16 13.46 0.70
CA PHE A 117 -9.90 14.04 1.13
C PHE A 117 -10.05 15.57 1.16
N PRO A 118 -9.60 16.24 2.24
CA PRO A 118 -9.77 17.67 2.38
C PRO A 118 -9.06 18.43 1.25
N ALA A 119 -9.70 19.47 0.73
CA ALA A 119 -9.03 20.39 -0.17
C ALA A 119 -7.84 21.04 0.54
N PRO A 120 -6.75 21.36 -0.19
CA PRO A 120 -5.63 22.09 0.40
C PRO A 120 -6.15 23.35 1.08
N ASN A 121 -5.86 23.49 2.37
CA ASN A 121 -6.16 24.72 3.10
C ASN A 121 -5.24 25.80 2.54
N VAL A 122 -5.73 26.58 1.57
CA VAL A 122 -5.08 27.81 1.09
C VAL A 122 -5.23 28.89 2.16
N LYS A 123 -4.73 28.62 3.37
CA LYS A 123 -4.58 29.67 4.38
C LYS A 123 -3.49 30.59 3.83
N LYS A 124 -3.85 31.84 3.54
CA LYS A 124 -2.92 32.90 3.09
C LYS A 124 -1.83 33.25 4.13
N THR A 125 -1.89 32.65 5.32
CA THR A 125 -1.07 32.94 6.48
C THR A 125 -0.37 31.66 6.96
N SER A 126 0.50 31.10 6.13
CA SER A 126 1.62 30.35 6.70
C SER A 126 2.58 31.39 7.28
N ASP A 127 3.06 31.17 8.51
CA ASP A 127 4.10 32.01 9.09
C ASP A 127 5.37 31.88 8.24
N LYS A 128 5.56 32.84 7.33
CA LYS A 128 6.76 32.91 6.52
C LYS A 128 7.86 33.52 7.35
N ARG A 129 8.91 32.76 7.62
CA ARG A 129 10.16 33.29 8.18
C ARG A 129 11.19 33.39 7.07
N PRO A 130 11.94 34.50 6.96
CA PRO A 130 13.02 34.60 5.98
C PRO A 130 14.12 33.59 6.33
N PHE A 131 14.86 33.14 5.31
CA PHE A 131 15.99 32.23 5.50
C PHE A 131 17.04 32.82 6.46
N ASP A 132 17.27 34.13 6.37
CA ASP A 132 18.22 34.87 7.22
C ASP A 132 17.84 34.88 8.71
N ALA A 133 16.58 34.53 9.04
CA ALA A 133 16.16 34.37 10.44
C ALA A 133 16.56 33.01 11.04
N LEU A 134 17.14 32.09 10.25
CA LEU A 134 17.69 30.84 10.75
C LEU A 134 19.08 31.06 11.36
N HIS A 135 19.49 30.16 12.26
CA HIS A 135 20.85 30.18 12.80
C HIS A 135 21.87 29.89 11.68
N PRO A 136 23.04 30.56 11.63
CA PRO A 136 24.03 30.39 10.56
C PRO A 136 24.41 28.92 10.30
N GLU A 137 24.56 28.13 11.36
CA GLU A 137 24.88 26.70 11.26
C GLU A 137 23.79 25.89 10.51
N ILE A 138 22.53 26.28 10.67
CA ILE A 138 21.40 25.67 9.94
C ILE A 138 21.38 26.16 8.49
N GLN A 139 21.69 27.43 8.26
CA GLN A 139 21.81 27.98 6.90
C GLN A 139 22.86 27.23 6.08
N ASP A 140 24.05 27.05 6.65
CA ASP A 140 25.14 26.30 6.02
C ASP A 140 24.72 24.85 5.74
N THR A 141 24.03 24.21 6.69
CA THR A 141 23.51 22.85 6.50
C THR A 141 22.53 22.78 5.32
N VAL A 142 21.59 23.73 5.23
CA VAL A 142 20.60 23.77 4.14
C VAL A 142 21.29 23.98 2.79
N LEU A 143 22.23 24.92 2.70
CA LEU A 143 22.97 25.19 1.46
C LEU A 143 23.80 23.98 1.03
N ASN A 144 24.52 23.35 1.95
CA ASN A 144 25.30 22.14 1.67
C ASN A 144 24.43 20.97 1.16
N VAL A 145 23.23 20.80 1.71
CA VAL A 145 22.28 19.77 1.24
C VAL A 145 21.77 20.09 -0.17
N LEU A 146 21.40 21.35 -0.42
CA LEU A 146 20.92 21.80 -1.74
C LEU A 146 21.99 21.61 -2.82
N GLU A 147 23.24 21.95 -2.53
CA GLU A 147 24.35 21.78 -3.46
C GLU A 147 24.63 20.29 -3.77
N LYS A 148 24.55 19.44 -2.75
CA LYS A 148 24.77 17.99 -2.89
C LYS A 148 23.70 17.31 -3.76
N GLU A 149 22.43 17.68 -3.60
CA GLU A 149 21.35 17.13 -4.44
C GLU A 149 21.42 17.65 -5.87
N SER A 150 21.86 18.91 -6.08
CA SER A 150 22.01 19.49 -7.43
C SER A 150 23.13 18.84 -8.27
N SER A 151 24.06 18.11 -7.63
CA SER A 151 25.19 17.44 -8.30
C SER A 151 24.97 15.95 -8.54
N SER A 152 23.77 15.43 -8.28
CA SER A 152 23.42 13.99 -8.38
C SER A 152 22.66 13.64 -9.67
N VAL A 153 22.93 14.36 -10.77
CA VAL A 153 22.38 14.06 -12.12
C VAL A 153 23.45 13.38 -12.97
#